data_AF-A0A6I6DCL3-F1
#
_entry.id   AF-A0A6I6DCL3-F1
#
_cell.length_a   1.000
_cell.length_b   1.000
_cell.length_c   1.000
_cell.angle_alpha   90.00
_cell.angle_beta   90.00
_cell.angle_gamma   90.00
#
_symmetry.space_group_name_H-M   'P 1'
#
loop_
_entity.id
_entity.type
_entity.pdbx_description
1 polymer ?
#
loop_
_entity_poly.entity_id
_entity_poly.type
_entity_poly.pdbx_seq_one_letter_code
_entity_poly.pdbx_strand_id
1 'polypeptide(L)'
;MAEESGLTYSYLILILNGSREVPKISHKRLRSIGKFLGIPFAQVLMLAEILEPSDFVMEEERDLEDQLEAVYASMCRHPDWRDLAPTRKVWDAMDEQAKVTMGLMYQKLAQEALLDMTPIVEVVNDEDEG
;
A
#
# COMPACT_ATOMS: atom_id res chain seq x y z
N MET A 1 3.08 6.06 38.12
CA MET A 1 2.17 4.99 37.61
C MET A 1 0.76 5.46 37.20
N ALA A 2 0.28 6.64 37.60
CA ALA A 2 -0.88 7.31 36.96
C ALA A 2 -0.51 8.66 36.30
N GLU A 3 0.70 9.16 36.55
CA GLU A 3 1.15 10.49 36.12
C GLU A 3 1.76 10.53 34.71
N GLU A 4 2.20 9.41 34.15
CA GLU A 4 2.87 9.38 32.84
C GLU A 4 1.90 9.29 31.65
N SER A 5 0.72 8.70 31.84
CA SER A 5 -0.35 8.63 30.84
C SER A 5 -1.36 9.78 30.97
N GLY A 6 -1.35 10.51 32.10
CA GLY A 6 -2.31 11.59 32.38
C GLY A 6 -3.78 11.12 32.44
N LEU A 7 -4.00 9.80 32.55
CA LEU A 7 -5.30 9.16 32.58
C LEU A 7 -5.44 8.46 33.94
N THR A 8 -6.23 9.03 34.83
CA THR A 8 -6.51 8.43 36.13
C THR A 8 -7.33 7.15 35.94
N TYR A 9 -7.13 6.14 36.78
CA TYR A 9 -7.87 4.87 36.73
C TYR A 9 -9.40 5.06 36.75
N SER A 10 -9.89 6.04 37.52
CA SER A 10 -11.30 6.44 37.54
C SER A 10 -11.82 6.93 36.19
N TYR A 11 -10.95 7.52 35.36
CA TYR A 11 -11.30 8.01 34.04
C TYR A 11 -11.46 6.87 33.01
N LEU A 12 -10.62 5.83 33.09
CA LEU A 12 -10.78 4.62 32.28
C LEU A 12 -12.10 3.91 32.57
N ILE A 13 -12.48 3.81 33.86
CA ILE A 13 -13.76 3.24 34.27
C ILE A 13 -14.95 4.05 33.72
N LEU A 14 -14.86 5.37 33.70
CA LEU A 14 -15.91 6.24 33.16
C LEU A 14 -16.06 6.13 31.63
N ILE A 15 -14.96 5.90 30.90
CA ILE A 15 -14.98 5.61 29.46
C ILE A 15 -15.62 4.25 29.20
N LEU A 16 -15.17 3.21 29.91
CA LEU A 16 -15.69 1.84 29.75
C LEU A 16 -17.18 1.72 30.11
N ASN A 17 -17.66 2.52 31.08
CA ASN A 17 -19.06 2.57 31.46
C ASN A 17 -19.91 3.50 30.57
N GLY A 18 -19.38 4.01 29.45
CA GLY A 18 -20.11 4.82 28.47
C GLY A 18 -20.65 6.15 29.02
N SER A 19 -20.19 6.58 30.19
CA SER A 19 -20.76 7.72 30.93
C SER A 19 -20.17 9.08 30.52
N ARG A 20 -19.21 9.10 29.58
CA ARG A 20 -18.63 10.31 28.99
C ARG A 20 -18.28 10.09 27.52
N GLU A 21 -18.60 11.08 26.69
CA GLU A 21 -18.01 11.23 25.36
C GLU A 21 -16.48 11.38 25.51
N VAL A 22 -15.71 10.60 24.76
CA VAL A 22 -14.25 10.65 24.79
C VAL A 22 -13.83 12.03 24.25
N PRO A 23 -13.32 12.96 25.07
CA PRO A 23 -12.84 14.24 24.56
C PRO A 23 -11.68 13.96 23.60
N LYS A 24 -11.62 14.69 22.49
CA LYS A 24 -10.54 14.62 21.50
C LYS A 24 -9.19 14.49 22.20
N ILE A 25 -8.60 13.29 22.16
CA ILE A 25 -7.31 13.02 22.79
C ILE A 25 -6.27 13.79 21.98
N SER A 26 -5.47 14.61 22.66
CA SER A 26 -4.45 15.40 21.97
C SER A 26 -3.33 14.50 21.44
N HIS A 27 -2.73 14.90 20.32
CA HIS A 27 -1.61 14.19 19.68
C HIS A 27 -0.45 13.88 20.65
N LYS A 28 -0.18 14.81 21.58
CA LYS A 28 0.84 14.64 22.63
C LYS A 28 0.54 13.44 23.55
N ARG A 29 -0.74 13.21 23.88
CA ARG A 29 -1.18 12.09 24.72
C ARG A 29 -1.14 10.75 23.99
N LEU A 30 -1.54 10.71 22.72
CA LEU A 30 -1.40 9.49 21.91
C LEU A 30 0.07 9.07 21.81
N ARG A 31 0.99 10.03 21.67
CA ARG A 31 2.43 9.72 21.65
C ARG A 31 2.96 9.22 22.99
N SER A 32 2.45 9.72 24.12
CA SER A 32 2.83 9.17 25.44
C SER A 32 2.28 7.77 25.66
N ILE A 33 1.08 7.48 25.16
CA ILE A 33 0.49 6.12 25.17
C ILE A 33 1.38 5.15 24.39
N GLY A 34 1.85 5.51 23.20
CA GLY A 34 2.77 4.66 22.43
C GLY A 34 4.08 4.37 23.16
N LYS A 35 4.67 5.40 23.78
CA LYS A 35 5.87 5.22 24.62
C LYS A 35 5.63 4.30 25.82
N PHE A 36 4.47 4.42 26.46
CA PHE A 36 4.10 3.61 27.61
C PHE A 36 3.86 2.14 27.22
N LEU A 37 3.16 1.91 26.10
CA LEU A 37 2.87 0.57 25.59
C LEU A 37 4.07 -0.09 24.87
N GLY A 38 5.14 0.67 24.60
CA GLY A 38 6.30 0.17 23.85
C GLY A 38 6.02 -0.10 22.38
N ILE A 39 4.98 0.51 21.80
CA ILE A 39 4.56 0.30 20.41
C ILE A 39 4.81 1.54 19.55
N PRO A 40 5.06 1.38 18.24
CA PRO A 40 5.16 2.48 17.29
C PRO A 40 3.94 3.39 17.32
N PHE A 41 4.17 4.69 17.10
CA PHE A 41 3.09 5.68 17.13
C PHE A 41 2.01 5.41 16.07
N ALA A 42 2.38 4.88 14.90
CA ALA A 42 1.42 4.46 13.88
C ALA A 42 0.44 3.39 14.40
N GLN A 43 0.92 2.42 15.19
CA GLN A 43 0.04 1.41 15.80
C GLN A 43 -0.94 2.02 16.80
N VAL A 44 -0.53 3.04 17.56
CA VAL A 44 -1.45 3.78 18.43
C VAL A 44 -2.54 4.48 17.62
N LEU A 45 -2.20 5.06 16.46
CA LEU A 45 -3.17 5.71 15.58
C LEU A 45 -4.15 4.70 14.96
N MET A 46 -3.66 3.52 14.58
CA MET A 46 -4.52 2.44 14.08
C MET A 46 -5.46 1.91 15.17
N LEU A 47 -4.96 1.65 16.37
CA LEU A 47 -5.77 1.21 17.51
C LEU A 47 -6.77 2.28 17.98
N ALA A 48 -6.52 3.54 17.68
CA ALA A 48 -7.43 4.65 17.96
C ALA A 48 -8.41 4.92 16.82
N GLU A 49 -8.43 4.09 15.77
CA GLU A 49 -9.26 4.24 14.56
C GLU A 49 -9.07 5.61 13.89
N ILE A 50 -7.88 6.21 14.04
CA ILE A 50 -7.49 7.48 13.39
C ILE A 50 -6.87 7.23 12.02
N LEU A 51 -6.20 6.09 11.86
CA LEU A 51 -5.63 5.63 10.60
C LEU A 51 -6.09 4.20 10.33
N GLU A 52 -6.38 3.89 9.08
CA GLU A 52 -6.65 2.55 8.60
C GLU A 52 -5.45 2.04 7.78
N PRO A 53 -5.27 0.71 7.62
CA PRO A 53 -4.21 0.16 6.77
C PRO A 53 -4.27 0.67 5.33
N SER A 54 -5.46 0.95 4.82
CA SER A 54 -5.72 1.55 3.50
C SER A 54 -5.08 2.94 3.34
N ASP A 55 -4.97 3.73 4.41
CA ASP A 55 -4.33 5.06 4.37
C ASP A 55 -2.83 5.00 4.04
N PHE A 56 -2.22 3.82 4.12
CA PHE A 56 -0.82 3.58 3.77
C PHE A 56 -0.64 3.01 2.37
N VAL A 57 -1.73 2.70 1.67
CA VAL A 57 -1.73 2.24 0.28
C VAL A 57 -2.10 3.42 -0.60
N MET A 58 -1.18 3.84 -1.47
CA MET A 58 -1.58 4.72 -2.57
C MET A 58 -2.38 3.86 -3.55
N GLU A 59 -3.70 4.01 -3.55
CA GLU A 59 -4.60 3.48 -4.59
C GLU A 59 -4.38 4.22 -5.92
N GLU A 60 -3.14 4.26 -6.41
CA GLU A 60 -2.91 4.49 -7.82
C GLU A 60 -2.90 3.10 -8.47
N GLU A 61 -4.07 2.45 -8.51
CA GLU A 61 -4.33 1.44 -9.53
C GLU A 61 -4.21 2.16 -10.87
N ARG A 62 -2.99 2.25 -11.41
CA ARG A 62 -2.83 2.68 -12.80
C ARG A 62 -3.60 1.68 -13.63
N ASP A 63 -4.56 2.16 -14.40
CA ASP A 63 -5.30 1.32 -15.34
C ASP A 63 -4.29 0.52 -16.17
N LEU A 64 -4.56 -0.76 -16.40
CA LEU A 64 -3.67 -1.63 -17.15
C LEU A 64 -3.33 -1.02 -18.51
N GLU A 65 -4.29 -0.34 -19.15
CA GLU A 65 -4.07 0.37 -20.40
C GLU A 65 -3.05 1.51 -20.25
N ASP A 66 -3.10 2.29 -19.17
CA ASP A 66 -2.11 3.34 -18.88
C ASP A 66 -0.71 2.75 -18.64
N GLN A 67 -0.63 1.60 -17.97
CA GLN A 67 0.64 0.90 -17.77
C GLN A 67 1.20 0.37 -19.10
N LEU A 68 0.35 -0.22 -19.95
CA LEU A 68 0.73 -0.72 -21.27
C LEU A 68 1.17 0.41 -22.21
N GLU A 69 0.52 1.57 -22.14
CA GLU A 69 0.93 2.75 -22.89
C GLU A 69 2.29 3.28 -22.42
N ALA A 70 2.54 3.29 -21.11
CA ALA A 70 3.84 3.66 -20.55
C ALA A 70 4.97 2.70 -21.01
N VAL A 71 4.69 1.40 -21.05
CA VAL A 71 5.59 0.38 -21.59
C VAL A 71 5.87 0.63 -23.06
N TYR A 72 4.82 0.83 -23.86
CA TYR A 72 4.97 1.11 -25.29
C TYR A 72 5.82 2.36 -25.55
N ALA A 73 5.54 3.44 -24.82
CA ALA A 73 6.33 4.66 -24.89
C ALA A 73 7.80 4.43 -24.49
N SER A 74 8.07 3.60 -23.48
CA SER A 74 9.43 3.25 -23.05
C SER A 74 10.15 2.43 -24.14
N MET A 75 9.51 1.40 -24.68
CA MET A 75 10.04 0.59 -25.80
C MET A 75 10.42 1.45 -27.01
N CYS A 76 9.56 2.41 -27.39
CA CYS A 76 9.84 3.31 -28.52
C CYS A 76 10.99 4.30 -28.28
N ARG A 77 11.32 4.59 -27.02
CA ARG A 77 12.41 5.52 -26.64
C ARG A 77 13.71 4.79 -26.35
N HIS A 78 13.67 3.52 -26.01
CA HIS A 78 14.84 2.75 -25.61
C HIS A 78 15.76 2.50 -26.83
N PRO A 79 17.06 2.83 -26.76
CA PRO A 79 17.99 2.78 -27.89
C PRO A 79 18.03 1.44 -28.63
N ASP A 80 18.08 0.32 -27.89
CA ASP A 80 18.18 -1.02 -28.48
C ASP A 80 16.84 -1.61 -28.93
N TRP A 81 15.72 -1.03 -28.48
CA TRP A 81 14.37 -1.59 -28.66
C TRP A 81 13.51 -0.80 -29.63
N ARG A 82 13.83 0.48 -29.86
CA ARG A 82 13.04 1.38 -30.71
C ARG A 82 12.78 0.81 -32.11
N ASP A 83 13.77 0.15 -32.70
CA ASP A 83 13.66 -0.42 -34.05
C ASP A 83 12.97 -1.79 -34.06
N LEU A 84 12.83 -2.43 -32.90
CA LEU A 84 12.14 -3.71 -32.70
C LEU A 84 10.71 -3.53 -32.19
N ALA A 85 10.40 -2.37 -31.62
CA ALA A 85 9.09 -2.04 -31.10
C ALA A 85 8.05 -2.09 -32.22
N PRO A 86 6.86 -2.67 -31.97
CA PRO A 86 5.79 -2.68 -32.97
C PRO A 86 5.39 -1.26 -33.33
N THR A 87 4.99 -1.03 -34.58
CA THR A 87 4.40 0.27 -34.95
C THR A 87 3.07 0.48 -34.22
N ARG A 88 2.65 1.73 -34.04
CA ARG A 88 1.41 2.04 -33.31
C ARG A 88 0.18 1.30 -33.85
N LYS A 89 0.07 1.21 -35.17
CA LYS A 89 -1.02 0.46 -35.85
C LYS A 89 -1.04 -1.03 -35.48
N VAL A 90 0.14 -1.63 -35.32
CA VAL A 90 0.28 -3.04 -34.95
C VAL A 90 -0.02 -3.21 -33.47
N TRP A 91 0.48 -2.31 -32.61
CA TRP A 91 0.22 -2.31 -31.18
C TRP A 91 -1.28 -2.20 -30.87
N ASP A 92 -1.99 -1.25 -31.50
CA ASP A 92 -3.42 -1.05 -31.27
C ASP A 92 -4.28 -2.24 -31.75
N ALA A 93 -3.77 -3.01 -32.72
CA ALA A 93 -4.44 -4.21 -33.25
C ALA A 93 -4.09 -5.49 -32.47
N MET A 94 -3.15 -5.45 -31.53
CA MET A 94 -2.79 -6.60 -30.71
C MET A 94 -3.81 -6.82 -29.60
N ASP A 95 -4.10 -8.09 -29.32
CA ASP A 95 -4.86 -8.47 -28.15
C ASP A 95 -4.13 -8.03 -26.86
N GLU A 96 -4.91 -7.69 -25.84
CA GLU A 96 -4.41 -7.21 -24.55
C GLU A 96 -3.39 -8.18 -23.93
N GLN A 97 -3.66 -9.49 -23.99
CA GLN A 97 -2.74 -10.52 -23.51
C GLN A 97 -1.39 -10.51 -24.23
N ALA A 98 -1.38 -10.18 -25.53
CA ALA A 98 -0.14 -10.06 -26.30
C ALA A 98 0.64 -8.79 -25.91
N LYS A 99 -0.05 -7.67 -25.70
CA LYS A 99 0.55 -6.42 -25.20
C LYS A 99 1.20 -6.62 -23.83
N VAL A 100 0.50 -7.27 -22.90
CA VAL A 100 1.01 -7.62 -21.56
C VAL A 100 2.25 -8.50 -21.66
N THR A 101 2.17 -9.57 -22.44
CA THR A 101 3.30 -10.50 -22.61
C THR A 101 4.52 -9.78 -23.17
N MET A 102 4.34 -8.95 -24.19
CA MET A 102 5.42 -8.17 -24.80
C MET A 102 6.00 -7.16 -23.82
N GLY A 103 5.15 -6.49 -23.02
CA GLY A 103 5.59 -5.57 -21.99
C GLY A 103 6.42 -6.23 -20.89
N LEU A 104 6.01 -7.42 -20.42
CA LEU A 104 6.78 -8.20 -19.46
C LEU A 104 8.13 -8.66 -20.03
N MET A 105 8.17 -9.05 -21.31
CA MET A 105 9.43 -9.40 -21.98
C MET A 105 10.38 -8.21 -22.06
N TYR A 106 9.86 -7.04 -22.45
CA TYR A 106 10.63 -5.80 -22.47
C TYR A 106 11.22 -5.49 -21.09
N GLN A 107 10.38 -5.51 -20.04
CA GLN A 107 10.80 -5.22 -18.67
C GLN A 107 11.89 -6.14 -18.16
N LYS A 108 11.75 -7.46 -18.39
CA LYS A 108 12.77 -8.43 -17.99
C LYS A 108 14.11 -8.20 -18.69
N LEU A 109 14.08 -7.72 -19.94
CA LEU A 109 15.29 -7.53 -20.75
C LEU A 109 15.92 -6.15 -20.55
N ALA A 110 15.11 -5.11 -20.32
CA ALA A 110 15.56 -3.74 -20.03
C ALA A 110 15.87 -3.52 -18.54
N GLN A 111 15.57 -4.49 -17.66
CA GLN A 111 15.68 -4.39 -16.20
C GLN A 111 14.87 -3.23 -15.60
N GLU A 112 13.76 -2.85 -16.24
CA GLU A 112 12.82 -1.82 -15.77
C GLU A 112 11.52 -2.47 -15.27
N ALA A 113 10.97 -2.01 -14.16
CA ALA A 113 9.66 -2.43 -13.66
C ALA A 113 8.62 -1.33 -13.98
N LEU A 114 7.89 -1.51 -15.09
CA LEU A 114 6.90 -0.53 -15.58
C LEU A 114 5.45 -1.03 -15.51
N LEU A 115 5.24 -2.35 -15.41
CA LEU A 115 3.96 -3.01 -15.21
C LEU A 115 3.97 -3.41 -13.75
N ASP A 116 3.00 -2.89 -13.00
CA ASP A 116 2.82 -3.25 -11.61
C ASP A 116 1.95 -4.51 -11.59
N MET A 117 2.61 -5.65 -11.82
CA MET A 117 2.01 -6.94 -11.50
C MET A 117 2.17 -7.09 -10.00
N THR A 118 1.28 -6.48 -9.21
CA THR A 118 1.24 -6.69 -7.76
C THR A 118 1.21 -8.19 -7.53
N PRO A 119 2.28 -8.80 -6.99
CA PRO A 119 2.27 -10.23 -6.76
C PRO A 119 1.17 -10.47 -5.74
N ILE A 120 0.21 -11.32 -6.10
CA ILE A 120 -0.73 -11.88 -5.12
C ILE A 120 0.17 -12.55 -4.09
N VAL A 121 0.27 -11.95 -2.90
CA VAL A 121 0.96 -12.57 -1.78
C VAL A 121 0.14 -13.82 -1.47
N GLU A 122 0.62 -14.98 -1.91
CA GLU A 122 0.11 -16.26 -1.42
C GLU A 122 0.47 -16.29 0.07
N VAL A 123 -0.53 -16.01 0.91
CA VAL A 123 -0.45 -16.30 2.33
C VAL A 123 -0.45 -17.81 2.44
N VAL A 124 0.74 -18.40 2.49
CA VAL A 124 0.91 -19.79 2.89
C VAL A 124 0.48 -19.86 4.36
N ASN A 125 -0.76 -20.27 4.59
CA ASN A 125 -1.22 -20.68 5.91
C ASN A 125 -0.52 -22.00 6.23
N ASP A 126 0.63 -21.93 6.89
CA ASP A 126 1.18 -23.05 7.65
C ASP A 126 0.36 -23.22 8.94
N GLU A 127 -0.87 -23.69 8.79
CA GLU A 127 -1.68 -24.26 9.88
C GLU A 127 -2.13 -25.65 9.45
N ASP A 128 -1.21 -26.62 9.49
CA ASP A 128 -1.53 -28.04 9.62
C ASP A 128 -0.27 -28.82 10.05
N GLU A 129 0.14 -28.62 11.30
CA GLU A 129 0.84 -29.68 12.06
C GLU A 129 0.01 -29.98 13.31
N GLY A 130 -0.87 -30.98 13.18
CA GLY A 130 -1.54 -31.67 14.28
C GLY A 130 -0.73 -32.84 14.83
#